data_AF-A0A0S2M640-F1
#
_entry.id   AF-A0A0S2M640-F1
#
_cell.length_a   1.000
_cell.length_b   1.000
_cell.length_c   1.000
_cell.angle_alpha   90.00
_cell.angle_beta   90.00
_cell.angle_gamma   90.00
#
_symmetry.space_group_name_H-M   'P 1'
#
loop_
_entity.id
_entity.type
_entity.pdbx_description
1 polymer ?
#
loop_
_entity_poly.entity_id
_entity_poly.type
_entity_poly.pdbx_seq_one_letter_code
_entity_poly.pdbx_strand_id
1 'polypeptide(L)'
;MLLHTLSMSTDGFSPFDGVSSTTWPIILFNLNLPPEMRVHVEEVLCAGLLPGDLQDLLFTSFPIPYTSRKNRLRPILFPLRSHDSFISQSRLIVTAPSRVWYKGASIFYKLPAIESTLSFPTDFMHLIFENVLQTLVSLFGGDVKGMEQDVFVIPKKKWEDLGRATAACGASIPSCFGSRPPNFVENRQRCTADSWSFWLLYHASNLLDGCLPSAHYRHFARFSELVGECLQFEMPKERLPGLRRDFAEWVQDFEKLYYRNTQMGEIKLLASRFNVHDMHAKQ
;
A
#
# COMPACT_ATOMS: atom_id res chain seq x y z
N MET A 1 4.84 -19.37 24.54
CA MET A 1 3.68 -18.52 24.17
C MET A 1 3.59 -18.61 22.66
N LEU A 2 2.52 -19.23 22.11
CA LEU A 2 2.31 -19.26 20.67
C LEU A 2 1.87 -17.86 20.23
N LEU A 3 2.73 -17.17 19.49
CA LEU A 3 2.38 -15.89 18.91
C LEU A 3 1.47 -16.16 17.71
N HIS A 4 0.23 -15.69 17.74
CA HIS A 4 -0.66 -15.83 16.60
C HIS A 4 -0.45 -14.64 15.66
N THR A 5 0.02 -14.91 14.44
CA THR A 5 0.08 -13.94 13.35
C THR A 5 -1.26 -13.94 12.61
N LEU A 6 -1.91 -12.77 12.53
CA LEU A 6 -3.23 -12.58 11.96
C LEU A 6 -3.18 -11.52 10.85
N SER A 7 -3.61 -11.85 9.64
CA SER A 7 -3.86 -10.80 8.64
C SER A 7 -5.25 -10.23 8.88
N MET A 8 -5.38 -8.91 8.93
CA MET A 8 -6.69 -8.25 8.99
C MET A 8 -7.02 -7.70 7.61
N SER A 9 -8.22 -7.98 7.11
CA SER A 9 -8.75 -7.46 5.86
C SER A 9 -10.09 -6.81 6.11
N THR A 10 -10.26 -5.62 5.57
CA THR A 10 -11.49 -4.83 5.69
C THR A 10 -11.73 -4.06 4.41
N ASP A 11 -12.94 -4.17 3.86
CA ASP A 11 -13.36 -3.41 2.69
C ASP A 11 -14.79 -2.89 2.89
N GLY A 12 -15.03 -1.64 2.56
CA GLY A 12 -16.33 -1.01 2.74
C GLY A 12 -17.31 -1.50 1.69
N PHE A 13 -18.43 -2.08 2.12
CA PHE A 13 -19.55 -2.38 1.22
C PHE A 13 -20.83 -1.69 1.68
N SER A 14 -21.69 -1.33 0.74
CA SER A 14 -23.03 -0.82 1.05
C SER A 14 -23.99 -2.02 1.16
N PRO A 15 -24.50 -2.35 2.35
CA PRO A 15 -25.39 -3.51 2.52
C PRO A 15 -26.78 -3.29 1.91
N PHE A 16 -27.14 -2.03 1.59
CA PHE A 16 -28.45 -1.67 1.04
C PHE A 16 -28.28 -0.79 -0.20
N ASP A 17 -29.03 -1.11 -1.25
CA ASP A 17 -29.08 -0.31 -2.47
C ASP A 17 -29.69 1.08 -2.19
N GLY A 18 -29.04 2.13 -2.69
CA GLY A 18 -29.54 3.51 -2.59
C GLY A 18 -29.30 4.22 -1.26
N VAL A 19 -28.56 3.61 -0.32
CA VAL A 19 -28.18 4.25 0.96
C VAL A 19 -26.68 4.55 0.96
N SER A 20 -26.30 5.75 1.39
CA SER A 20 -24.90 6.20 1.47
C SER A 20 -24.12 5.61 2.65
N SER A 21 -24.74 4.76 3.49
CA SER A 21 -24.07 4.12 4.61
C SER A 21 -23.27 2.90 4.15
N THR A 22 -21.96 2.95 4.34
CA THR A 22 -21.06 1.81 4.14
C THR A 22 -20.95 1.00 5.43
N THR A 23 -20.57 -0.27 5.31
CA THR A 23 -20.27 -1.18 6.42
C THR A 23 -18.99 -1.92 6.08
N TRP A 24 -18.11 -2.04 7.06
CA TRP A 24 -16.76 -2.58 6.92
C TRP A 24 -16.65 -3.84 7.79
N PRO A 25 -16.68 -5.05 7.20
CA PRO A 25 -16.42 -6.27 7.93
C PRO A 25 -14.95 -6.32 8.33
N ILE A 26 -14.69 -6.70 9.57
CA ILE A 26 -13.37 -7.02 10.09
C ILE A 26 -13.15 -8.51 9.93
N ILE A 27 -12.37 -8.88 8.94
CA ILE A 27 -12.04 -10.26 8.63
C ILE A 27 -10.60 -10.52 9.06
N LEU A 28 -10.38 -11.57 9.85
CA LEU A 28 -9.05 -11.99 10.30
C LEU A 28 -8.72 -13.36 9.70
N PHE A 29 -7.50 -13.48 9.16
CA PHE A 29 -6.93 -14.71 8.63
C PHE A 29 -5.81 -15.20 9.53
N ASN A 30 -5.85 -16.48 9.93
CA ASN A 30 -4.76 -17.09 10.68
C ASN A 30 -3.57 -17.39 9.78
N LEU A 31 -2.51 -16.59 9.87
CA LEU A 31 -1.31 -16.74 9.04
C LEU A 31 -0.40 -17.90 9.49
N ASN A 32 -0.74 -18.59 10.58
CA ASN A 32 -0.07 -19.85 10.94
C ASN A 32 -0.58 -21.04 10.13
N LEU A 33 -1.69 -20.89 9.41
CA LEU A 33 -2.20 -21.91 8.51
C LEU A 33 -1.55 -21.78 7.12
N PRO A 34 -1.30 -22.91 6.43
CA PRO A 34 -0.96 -22.94 5.02
C PRO A 34 -1.84 -22.02 4.15
N PRO A 35 -1.28 -21.34 3.12
CA PRO A 35 -2.02 -20.40 2.29
C PRO A 35 -3.27 -20.98 1.63
N GLU A 36 -3.27 -22.28 1.32
CA GLU A 36 -4.39 -23.00 0.70
C GLU A 36 -5.58 -23.13 1.65
N MET A 37 -5.32 -23.16 2.97
CA MET A 37 -6.36 -23.39 3.97
C MET A 37 -6.89 -22.11 4.60
N ARG A 38 -6.03 -21.11 4.81
CA ARG A 38 -6.35 -19.92 5.59
C ARG A 38 -7.50 -19.06 5.03
N VAL A 39 -7.89 -19.27 3.77
CA VAL A 39 -8.98 -18.57 3.08
C VAL A 39 -10.29 -19.38 3.02
N HIS A 40 -10.28 -20.62 3.53
CA HIS A 40 -11.51 -21.40 3.68
C HIS A 40 -12.44 -20.75 4.69
N VAL A 41 -13.75 -20.78 4.41
CA VAL A 41 -14.77 -20.06 5.20
C VAL A 41 -14.73 -20.48 6.67
N GLU A 42 -14.39 -21.74 6.94
CA GLU A 42 -14.28 -22.33 8.27
C GLU A 42 -13.08 -21.79 9.08
N GLU A 43 -12.03 -21.34 8.39
CA GLU A 43 -10.77 -20.86 8.98
C GLU A 43 -10.71 -19.32 9.05
N VAL A 44 -11.66 -18.64 8.42
CA VAL A 44 -11.79 -17.19 8.39
C VAL A 44 -12.55 -16.71 9.64
N LEU A 45 -11.93 -15.82 10.40
CA LEU A 45 -12.51 -15.25 11.62
C LEU A 45 -13.19 -13.92 11.31
N CYS A 46 -14.51 -13.88 11.39
CA CYS A 46 -15.26 -12.62 11.37
C CYS A 46 -15.20 -11.96 12.75
N ALA A 47 -14.38 -10.92 12.90
CA ALA A 47 -14.17 -10.22 14.17
C ALA A 47 -15.22 -9.13 14.46
N GLY A 48 -15.94 -8.66 13.43
CA GLY A 48 -17.04 -7.72 13.60
C GLY A 48 -17.44 -7.00 12.32
N LEU A 49 -18.46 -6.14 12.43
CA LEU A 49 -18.89 -5.21 11.39
C LEU A 49 -18.76 -3.78 11.95
N LEU A 50 -18.08 -2.91 11.23
CA LEU A 50 -17.98 -1.49 11.54
C LEU A 50 -18.89 -0.68 10.63
N PRO A 51 -19.77 0.16 11.19
CA PRO A 51 -20.43 1.22 10.44
C PRO A 51 -19.40 2.12 9.74
N GLY A 52 -19.71 2.56 8.52
CA GLY A 52 -18.82 3.33 7.66
C GLY A 52 -18.40 4.69 8.22
N ASP A 53 -19.26 5.33 9.02
CA ASP A 53 -18.95 6.55 9.77
C ASP A 53 -17.92 6.32 10.90
N LEU A 54 -17.53 5.06 11.14
CA LEU A 54 -16.52 4.64 12.09
C LEU A 54 -15.28 4.03 11.42
N GLN A 55 -15.15 4.07 10.09
CA GLN A 55 -14.02 3.48 9.35
C GLN A 55 -12.66 3.97 9.84
N ASP A 56 -12.54 5.26 10.19
CA ASP A 56 -11.29 5.85 10.65
C ASP A 56 -10.77 5.24 11.97
N LEU A 57 -11.64 4.59 12.75
CA LEU A 57 -11.25 3.89 13.98
C LEU A 57 -10.40 2.66 13.73
N LEU A 58 -10.57 2.03 12.58
CA LEU A 58 -9.92 0.78 12.26
C LEU A 58 -8.48 1.02 11.78
N PHE A 59 -8.32 1.96 10.84
CA PHE A 59 -7.05 2.19 10.15
C PHE A 59 -6.06 3.08 10.90
N THR A 60 -6.53 3.78 11.92
CA THR A 60 -5.66 4.58 12.78
C THR A 60 -4.76 3.76 13.68
N SER A 61 -4.99 2.44 13.79
CA SER A 61 -4.34 1.51 14.70
C SER A 61 -3.16 0.72 14.11
N PHE A 62 -2.58 1.14 12.98
CA PHE A 62 -1.49 0.42 12.32
C PHE A 62 -0.12 1.11 12.49
N PRO A 63 0.99 0.34 12.47
CA PRO A 63 2.32 0.85 12.81
C PRO A 63 2.79 1.92 11.83
N ILE A 64 2.60 3.19 12.19
CA ILE A 64 3.27 4.34 11.60
C ILE A 64 4.74 4.31 12.06
N PRO A 65 5.77 4.24 11.21
CA PRO A 65 7.15 4.45 11.64
C PRO A 65 7.29 5.81 12.33
N TYR A 66 7.92 5.85 13.50
CA TYR A 66 8.17 7.12 14.19
C TYR A 66 9.15 7.95 13.37
N THR A 67 8.67 9.00 12.72
CA THR A 67 9.55 10.03 12.11
C THR A 67 9.81 11.11 13.15
N SER A 68 10.93 11.01 13.87
CA SER A 68 11.50 12.18 14.54
C SER A 68 12.01 13.14 13.46
N ARG A 69 11.55 14.40 13.52
CA ARG A 69 11.83 15.50 12.58
C ARG A 69 13.32 15.83 12.34
N LYS A 70 14.28 15.14 12.98
CA LYS A 70 15.66 15.64 13.09
C LYS A 70 16.78 14.71 12.63
N ASN A 71 16.55 13.43 12.33
CA ASN A 71 17.66 12.56 11.95
C ASN A 71 17.49 11.97 10.55
N ARG A 72 18.47 12.27 9.69
CA ARG A 72 18.74 11.61 8.40
C ARG A 72 19.13 10.14 8.63
N LEU A 73 18.20 9.31 9.11
CA LEU A 73 18.48 7.90 9.36
C LEU A 73 18.22 7.07 8.11
N ARG A 74 19.15 6.16 7.81
CA ARG A 74 19.04 5.20 6.71
C ARG A 74 17.80 4.33 6.91
N PRO A 75 17.03 3.97 5.86
CA PRO A 75 15.80 3.15 5.97
C PRO A 75 15.97 1.83 6.73
N ILE A 76 17.19 1.28 6.75
CA ILE A 76 17.53 0.02 7.44
C ILE A 76 17.51 0.16 8.98
N LEU A 77 17.72 1.37 9.50
CA LEU A 77 17.96 1.66 10.92
C LEU A 77 16.73 2.13 11.68
N PHE A 78 15.52 2.05 11.10
CA PHE A 78 14.32 2.36 11.87
C PHE A 78 14.17 1.34 13.02
N PRO A 79 14.16 1.80 14.28
CA PRO A 79 13.94 0.91 15.40
C PRO A 79 12.55 0.28 15.27
N LEU A 80 12.50 -1.05 15.40
CA LEU A 80 11.22 -1.75 15.51
C LEU A 80 10.50 -1.24 16.75
N ARG A 81 9.20 -0.99 16.61
CA ARG A 81 8.36 -0.61 17.76
C ARG A 81 8.11 -1.83 18.63
N SER A 82 8.09 -1.64 19.94
CA SER A 82 7.58 -2.63 20.88
C SER A 82 6.06 -2.49 21.06
N HIS A 83 5.39 -3.56 21.51
CA HIS A 83 4.01 -3.54 22.00
C HIS A 83 3.70 -2.30 22.84
N ASP A 84 4.51 -2.10 23.89
CA ASP A 84 4.23 -1.11 24.93
C ASP A 84 4.40 0.31 24.42
N SER A 85 5.41 0.52 23.57
CA SER A 85 5.61 1.82 22.91
C SER A 85 4.46 2.15 21.97
N PHE A 86 3.93 1.13 21.28
CA PHE A 86 2.80 1.27 20.38
C PHE A 86 1.52 1.63 21.15
N ILE A 87 1.20 0.87 22.21
CA ILE A 87 0.05 1.14 23.07
C ILE A 87 0.15 2.51 23.73
N SER A 88 1.31 2.84 24.32
CA SER A 88 1.52 4.13 25.00
C SER A 88 1.29 5.30 24.06
N GLN A 89 1.77 5.21 22.82
CA GLN A 89 1.51 6.25 21.82
C GLN A 89 0.03 6.31 21.42
N SER A 90 -0.63 5.17 21.20
CA SER A 90 -2.06 5.14 20.89
C SER A 90 -2.89 5.84 21.98
N ARG A 91 -2.54 5.64 23.26
CA ARG A 91 -3.19 6.30 24.40
C ARG A 91 -2.96 7.82 24.39
N LEU A 92 -1.74 8.27 24.09
CA LEU A 92 -1.42 9.70 23.97
C LEU A 92 -2.24 10.37 22.85
N ILE A 93 -2.43 9.68 21.71
CA ILE A 93 -3.20 10.19 20.58
C ILE A 93 -4.69 10.31 20.94
N VAL A 94 -5.27 9.33 21.65
CA VAL A 94 -6.67 9.37 22.13
C VAL A 94 -6.92 10.56 23.08
N THR A 95 -5.91 10.95 23.86
CA THR A 95 -5.99 12.07 24.82
C THR A 95 -5.67 13.44 24.20
N ALA A 96 -5.22 13.50 22.94
CA ALA A 96 -4.83 14.76 22.31
C ALA A 96 -6.06 15.65 21.98
N PRO A 97 -5.98 16.98 22.21
CA PRO A 97 -7.10 17.90 22.05
C PRO A 97 -7.46 18.20 20.58
N SER A 98 -6.53 18.02 19.64
CA SER A 98 -6.78 18.11 18.20
C SER A 98 -7.38 16.78 17.70
N ARG A 99 -8.62 16.51 18.08
CA ARG A 99 -9.34 15.32 17.64
C ARG A 99 -9.87 15.53 16.24
N VAL A 100 -9.50 14.63 15.34
CA VAL A 100 -10.39 14.36 14.21
C VAL A 100 -10.73 12.87 14.10
N TRP A 101 -9.87 11.90 14.50
CA TRP A 101 -10.10 10.50 14.05
C TRP A 101 -9.82 9.33 15.02
N TYR A 102 -9.72 9.54 16.35
CA TYR A 102 -9.42 8.46 17.31
C TYR A 102 -10.49 8.34 18.43
N LYS A 103 -11.26 7.23 18.48
CA LYS A 103 -12.33 7.00 19.50
C LYS A 103 -11.99 5.97 20.60
N GLY A 104 -10.79 5.40 20.66
CA GLY A 104 -10.40 4.55 21.80
C GLY A 104 -9.25 3.59 21.52
N ALA A 105 -8.88 2.83 22.56
CA ALA A 105 -7.90 1.75 22.46
C ALA A 105 -8.53 0.49 21.85
N SER A 106 -7.81 -0.18 20.94
CA SER A 106 -8.29 -1.41 20.29
C SER A 106 -8.58 -2.52 21.31
N ILE A 107 -9.65 -3.29 21.09
CA ILE A 107 -9.99 -4.46 21.92
C ILE A 107 -8.88 -5.52 21.86
N PHE A 108 -8.15 -5.59 20.75
CA PHE A 108 -7.03 -6.52 20.57
C PHE A 108 -5.90 -6.30 21.57
N TYR A 109 -5.74 -5.09 22.13
CA TYR A 109 -4.75 -4.82 23.19
C TYR A 109 -5.03 -5.55 24.50
N LYS A 110 -6.25 -6.08 24.69
CA LYS A 110 -6.61 -6.86 25.88
C LYS A 110 -6.23 -8.34 25.74
N LEU A 111 -5.82 -8.78 24.55
CA LEU A 111 -5.51 -10.17 24.28
C LEU A 111 -4.00 -10.42 24.46
N PRO A 112 -3.58 -11.22 25.47
CA PRO A 112 -2.16 -11.45 25.76
C PRO A 112 -1.42 -12.25 24.67
N ALA A 113 -2.15 -12.85 23.73
CA ALA A 113 -1.59 -13.60 22.60
C ALA A 113 -1.33 -12.72 21.35
N ILE A 114 -1.74 -11.45 21.37
CA ILE A 114 -1.57 -10.52 20.26
C ILE A 114 -0.41 -9.57 20.57
N GLU A 115 0.52 -9.47 19.64
CA GLU A 115 1.57 -8.47 19.66
C GLU A 115 1.30 -7.44 18.56
N SER A 116 0.95 -6.20 18.92
CA SER A 116 0.48 -5.20 17.94
C SER A 116 1.44 -4.94 16.77
N THR A 117 2.75 -5.18 16.95
CA THR A 117 3.77 -4.94 15.93
C THR A 117 4.17 -6.18 15.13
N LEU A 118 3.73 -7.37 15.55
CA LEU A 118 4.07 -8.65 14.92
C LEU A 118 2.84 -9.46 14.47
N SER A 119 1.71 -9.30 15.17
CA SER A 119 0.48 -10.01 14.90
C SER A 119 -0.29 -9.43 13.73
N PHE A 120 -0.05 -8.18 13.33
CA PHE A 120 -0.70 -7.57 12.17
C PHE A 120 0.36 -7.14 11.16
N PRO A 121 0.59 -7.92 10.09
CA PRO A 121 1.53 -7.54 9.05
C PRO A 121 1.05 -6.27 8.34
N THR A 122 1.99 -5.55 7.75
CA THR A 122 1.71 -4.35 6.96
C THR A 122 0.80 -4.66 5.77
N ASP A 123 -0.18 -3.81 5.53
CA ASP A 123 -1.05 -3.90 4.36
C ASP A 123 -0.24 -3.65 3.07
N PHE A 124 0.15 -4.75 2.43
CA PHE A 124 0.99 -4.74 1.23
C PHE A 124 0.25 -4.10 0.04
N MET A 125 -1.06 -4.34 -0.07
CA MET A 125 -1.87 -3.86 -1.19
C MET A 125 -1.87 -2.34 -1.24
N HIS A 126 -2.28 -1.70 -0.15
CA HIS A 126 -2.34 -0.24 -0.07
C HIS A 126 -0.93 0.36 -0.14
N LEU A 127 0.05 -0.22 0.54
CA LEU A 127 1.41 0.32 0.55
C LEU A 127 2.03 0.32 -0.86
N ILE A 128 1.97 -0.81 -1.56
CA ILE A 128 2.67 -0.98 -2.83
C ILE A 128 1.85 -0.43 -3.99
N PHE A 129 0.59 -0.83 -4.12
CA PHE A 129 -0.22 -0.55 -5.31
C PHE A 129 -0.93 0.80 -5.25
N GLU A 130 -1.35 1.25 -4.06
CA GLU A 130 -2.09 2.51 -3.93
C GLU A 130 -1.23 3.69 -3.47
N ASN A 131 -0.09 3.45 -2.81
CA ASN A 131 0.81 4.52 -2.39
C ASN A 131 2.05 4.62 -3.28
N VAL A 132 2.93 3.62 -3.26
CA VAL A 132 4.22 3.71 -3.96
C VAL A 132 4.03 3.77 -5.47
N LEU A 133 3.27 2.82 -6.04
CA LEU A 133 3.03 2.78 -7.49
C LEU A 133 2.28 4.01 -7.97
N GLN A 134 1.24 4.45 -7.26
CA GLN A 134 0.52 5.68 -7.62
C GLN A 134 1.42 6.92 -7.60
N THR A 135 2.36 6.98 -6.66
CA THR A 135 3.37 8.05 -6.61
C THR A 135 4.22 8.04 -7.87
N LEU A 136 4.73 6.87 -8.28
CA LEU A 136 5.52 6.72 -9.52
C LEU A 136 4.71 7.11 -10.76
N VAL A 137 3.47 6.62 -10.88
CA VAL A 137 2.59 6.95 -12.01
C VAL A 137 2.28 8.45 -12.03
N SER A 138 2.14 9.11 -10.86
CA SER A 138 1.93 10.56 -10.76
C SER A 138 3.17 11.35 -11.17
N LEU A 139 4.37 10.87 -10.81
CA LEU A 139 5.63 11.47 -11.25
C LEU A 139 5.79 11.37 -12.77
N PHE A 140 5.54 10.19 -13.36
CA PHE A 140 5.66 9.98 -14.80
C PHE A 140 4.60 10.75 -15.60
N GLY A 141 3.40 10.90 -15.05
CA GLY A 141 2.31 11.69 -15.64
C GLY A 141 2.49 13.20 -15.52
N GLY A 142 3.44 13.67 -14.70
CA GLY A 142 3.64 15.10 -14.45
C GLY A 142 2.59 15.72 -13.52
N ASP A 143 1.92 14.91 -12.68
CA ASP A 143 0.88 15.35 -11.74
C ASP A 143 1.46 15.99 -10.45
N VAL A 144 2.78 15.91 -10.27
CA VAL A 144 3.48 16.39 -9.08
C VAL A 144 3.91 17.84 -9.25
N LYS A 145 3.37 18.71 -8.39
CA LYS A 145 3.67 20.15 -8.40
C LYS A 145 5.17 20.43 -8.26
N GLY A 146 5.71 21.25 -9.16
CA GLY A 146 7.13 21.64 -9.17
C GLY A 146 8.06 20.63 -9.83
N MET A 147 7.53 19.55 -10.41
CA MET A 147 8.28 18.48 -11.10
C MET A 147 7.72 18.20 -12.50
N GLU A 148 6.85 19.05 -13.01
CA GLU A 148 6.11 18.84 -14.26
C GLU A 148 7.02 18.84 -15.50
N GLN A 149 8.24 19.36 -15.37
CA GLN A 149 9.24 19.49 -16.44
C GLN A 149 10.47 18.62 -16.21
N ASP A 150 10.45 17.74 -15.20
CA ASP A 150 11.59 16.87 -14.93
C ASP A 150 11.78 15.82 -16.03
N VAL A 151 13.01 15.30 -16.11
CA VAL A 151 13.45 14.39 -17.18
C VAL A 151 12.69 13.06 -17.22
N PHE A 152 12.03 12.68 -16.14
CA PHE A 152 11.24 11.45 -16.02
C PHE A 152 9.77 11.65 -16.37
N VAL A 153 9.33 12.89 -16.64
CA VAL A 153 7.95 13.17 -17.07
C VAL A 153 7.78 12.73 -18.52
N ILE A 154 6.79 11.87 -18.75
CA ILE A 154 6.47 11.36 -20.07
C ILE A 154 5.60 12.41 -20.81
N PRO A 155 5.91 12.74 -22.08
CA PRO A 155 5.11 13.69 -22.84
C PRO A 155 3.63 13.30 -22.88
N LYS A 156 2.73 14.26 -22.63
CA LYS A 156 1.27 14.05 -22.50
C LYS A 156 0.68 13.11 -23.55
N LYS A 157 1.01 13.33 -24.83
CA LYS A 157 0.52 12.48 -25.93
C LYS A 157 0.93 11.01 -25.76
N LYS A 158 2.20 10.75 -25.42
CA LYS A 158 2.70 9.40 -25.16
C LYS A 158 2.05 8.80 -23.92
N TRP A 159 1.81 9.60 -22.89
CA TRP A 159 1.12 9.16 -21.68
C TRP A 159 -0.32 8.71 -21.97
N GLU A 160 -1.07 9.49 -22.74
CA GLU A 160 -2.40 9.13 -23.22
C GLU A 160 -2.40 7.87 -24.10
N ASP A 161 -1.39 7.72 -24.97
CA ASP A 161 -1.19 6.50 -25.78
C ASP A 161 -0.97 5.27 -24.88
N LEU A 162 -0.18 5.39 -23.80
CA LEU A 162 0.03 4.33 -22.80
C LEU A 162 -1.28 3.91 -22.12
N GLY A 163 -2.11 4.87 -21.72
CA GLY A 163 -3.42 4.61 -21.10
C GLY A 163 -4.36 3.85 -22.04
N ARG A 164 -4.42 4.27 -23.31
CA ARG A 164 -5.19 3.58 -24.36
C ARG A 164 -4.67 2.17 -24.64
N ALA A 165 -3.35 2.01 -24.75
CA ALA A 165 -2.72 0.71 -24.98
C ALA A 165 -3.04 -0.24 -23.81
N THR A 166 -2.93 0.22 -22.57
CA THR A 166 -3.27 -0.55 -21.36
C THR A 166 -4.71 -1.06 -21.41
N ALA A 167 -5.68 -0.20 -21.73
CA ALA A 167 -7.08 -0.62 -21.85
C ALA A 167 -7.32 -1.62 -23.00
N ALA A 168 -6.63 -1.45 -24.12
CA ALA A 168 -6.72 -2.35 -25.27
C ALA A 168 -6.20 -3.76 -24.95
N CYS A 169 -5.18 -3.89 -24.09
CA CYS A 169 -4.66 -5.19 -23.62
C CYS A 169 -5.75 -6.05 -22.97
N GLY A 170 -6.78 -5.43 -22.40
CA GLY A 170 -7.90 -6.14 -21.77
C GLY A 170 -8.62 -7.13 -22.69
N ALA A 171 -8.54 -7.00 -24.02
CA ALA A 171 -9.10 -7.99 -24.94
C ALA A 171 -8.29 -9.29 -25.03
N SER A 172 -7.01 -9.25 -24.65
CA SER A 172 -6.08 -10.40 -24.72
C SER A 172 -5.84 -11.09 -23.38
N ILE A 173 -6.29 -10.50 -22.27
CA ILE A 173 -6.09 -11.05 -20.93
C ILE A 173 -7.20 -12.07 -20.65
N PRO A 174 -6.89 -13.36 -20.42
CA PRO A 174 -7.89 -14.33 -20.00
C PRO A 174 -8.48 -13.91 -18.64
N SER A 175 -9.80 -14.05 -18.48
CA SER A 175 -10.51 -13.61 -17.28
C SER A 175 -10.07 -14.31 -15.98
N CYS A 176 -9.39 -15.45 -16.07
CA CYS A 176 -8.81 -16.14 -14.91
C CYS A 176 -7.61 -15.41 -14.29
N PHE A 177 -6.97 -14.48 -15.01
CA PHE A 177 -5.84 -13.70 -14.51
C PHE A 177 -6.25 -12.38 -13.87
N GLY A 178 -7.47 -11.91 -14.11
CA GLY A 178 -7.97 -10.66 -13.55
C GLY A 178 -8.99 -9.96 -14.43
N SER A 179 -9.49 -8.84 -13.91
CA SER A 179 -10.38 -7.96 -14.66
C SER A 179 -9.62 -7.20 -15.75
N ARG A 180 -10.34 -6.77 -16.79
CA ARG A 180 -9.77 -5.96 -17.86
C ARG A 180 -9.25 -4.64 -17.28
N PRO A 181 -7.95 -4.31 -17.44
CA PRO A 181 -7.40 -3.09 -16.88
C PRO A 181 -8.04 -1.87 -17.55
N PRO A 182 -8.48 -0.85 -16.79
CA PRO A 182 -9.05 0.37 -17.35
C PRO A 182 -7.97 1.30 -17.91
N ASN A 183 -8.39 2.33 -18.66
CA ASN A 183 -7.50 3.42 -19.04
C ASN A 183 -7.21 4.31 -17.82
N PHE A 184 -6.03 4.13 -17.22
CA PHE A 184 -5.64 4.84 -16.00
C PHE A 184 -5.39 6.34 -16.19
N VAL A 185 -5.21 6.80 -17.44
CA VAL A 185 -5.03 8.22 -17.77
C VAL A 185 -6.38 8.93 -17.83
N GLU A 186 -7.40 8.29 -18.39
CA GLU A 186 -8.76 8.84 -18.45
C GLU A 186 -9.48 8.77 -17.09
N ASN A 187 -9.39 7.63 -16.41
CA ASN A 187 -10.06 7.44 -15.13
C ASN A 187 -9.26 6.55 -14.19
N ARG A 188 -8.40 7.20 -13.41
CA ARG A 188 -7.57 6.56 -12.41
C ARG A 188 -8.36 5.88 -11.30
N GLN A 189 -9.54 6.40 -10.94
CA GLN A 189 -10.39 5.87 -9.87
C GLN A 189 -10.98 4.48 -10.20
N ARG A 190 -11.08 4.13 -11.49
CA ARG A 190 -11.49 2.78 -11.91
C ARG A 190 -10.39 1.74 -11.73
N CYS A 191 -9.14 2.16 -11.52
CA CYS A 191 -8.01 1.26 -11.39
C CYS A 191 -7.94 0.75 -9.94
N THR A 192 -8.40 -0.48 -9.72
CA THR A 192 -8.29 -1.16 -8.42
C THR A 192 -6.85 -1.57 -8.13
N ALA A 193 -6.54 -1.86 -6.86
CA ALA A 193 -5.22 -2.39 -6.50
C ALA A 193 -4.86 -3.68 -7.26
N ASP A 194 -5.85 -4.55 -7.52
CA ASP A 194 -5.68 -5.74 -8.36
C ASP A 194 -5.24 -5.37 -9.79
N SER A 195 -5.93 -4.41 -10.42
CA SER A 195 -5.58 -3.92 -11.76
C SER A 195 -4.18 -3.32 -11.81
N TRP A 196 -3.80 -2.59 -10.75
CA TRP A 196 -2.46 -2.00 -10.61
C TRP A 196 -1.37 -3.05 -10.41
N SER A 197 -1.64 -4.08 -9.62
CA SER A 197 -0.72 -5.20 -9.42
C SER A 197 -0.43 -5.90 -10.75
N PHE A 198 -1.48 -6.20 -11.52
CA PHE A 198 -1.36 -6.84 -12.82
C PHE A 198 -0.61 -5.94 -13.81
N TRP A 199 -0.94 -4.64 -13.83
CA TRP A 199 -0.25 -3.67 -14.67
C TRP A 199 1.25 -3.60 -14.35
N LEU A 200 1.62 -3.47 -13.07
CA LEU A 200 3.02 -3.39 -12.63
C LEU A 200 3.83 -4.62 -13.03
N LEU A 201 3.28 -5.82 -12.84
CA LEU A 201 4.00 -7.08 -13.02
C LEU A 201 4.14 -7.48 -14.49
N TYR A 202 3.13 -7.19 -15.33
CA TYR A 202 3.05 -7.78 -16.67
C TYR A 202 3.10 -6.76 -17.82
N HIS A 203 2.67 -5.52 -17.58
CA HIS A 203 2.52 -4.53 -18.65
C HIS A 203 3.48 -3.36 -18.55
N ALA A 204 3.67 -2.82 -17.35
CA ALA A 204 4.34 -1.56 -17.14
C ALA A 204 5.77 -1.53 -17.71
N SER A 205 6.56 -2.59 -17.49
CA SER A 205 7.93 -2.67 -18.02
C SER A 205 7.99 -2.62 -19.55
N ASN A 206 7.01 -3.19 -20.25
CA ASN A 206 6.94 -3.15 -21.71
C ASN A 206 6.42 -1.81 -22.21
N LEU A 207 5.42 -1.24 -21.52
CA LEU A 207 4.81 0.04 -21.91
C LEU A 207 5.71 1.25 -21.64
N LEU A 208 6.54 1.18 -20.60
CA LEU A 208 7.46 2.25 -20.21
C LEU A 208 8.81 2.17 -20.92
N ASP A 209 9.07 1.10 -21.67
CA ASP A 209 10.30 0.97 -22.45
C ASP A 209 10.38 2.09 -23.52
N GLY A 210 11.55 2.71 -23.63
CA GLY A 210 11.76 3.89 -24.48
C GLY A 210 10.96 5.15 -24.10
N CYS A 211 10.18 5.13 -23.02
CA CYS A 211 9.43 6.29 -22.53
C CYS A 211 10.14 7.05 -21.41
N LEU A 212 10.93 6.33 -20.60
CA LEU A 212 11.69 6.88 -19.48
C LEU A 212 13.19 6.93 -19.78
N PRO A 213 13.95 7.87 -19.18
CA PRO A 213 15.40 7.79 -19.20
C PRO A 213 15.89 6.48 -18.57
N SER A 214 17.00 5.95 -19.08
CA SER A 214 17.48 4.60 -18.71
C SER A 214 17.63 4.35 -17.20
N ALA A 215 18.04 5.35 -16.42
CA ALA A 215 18.14 5.23 -14.97
C ALA A 215 16.77 5.05 -14.29
N HIS A 216 15.76 5.83 -14.69
CA HIS A 216 14.41 5.77 -14.13
C HIS A 216 13.69 4.49 -14.57
N TYR A 217 13.89 4.07 -15.82
CA TYR A 217 13.35 2.80 -16.32
C TYR A 217 13.90 1.61 -15.52
N ARG A 218 15.23 1.53 -15.34
CA ARG A 218 15.84 0.45 -14.54
C ARG A 218 15.39 0.47 -13.08
N HIS A 219 15.23 1.67 -12.50
CA HIS A 219 14.72 1.82 -11.15
C HIS A 219 13.27 1.32 -11.01
N PHE A 220 12.40 1.63 -11.97
CA PHE A 220 11.04 1.11 -12.02
C PHE A 220 11.00 -0.41 -12.29
N ALA A 221 11.80 -0.91 -13.23
CA ALA A 221 11.88 -2.35 -13.49
C ALA A 221 12.32 -3.13 -12.25
N ARG A 222 13.31 -2.59 -11.51
CA ARG A 222 13.75 -3.17 -10.23
C ARG A 222 12.63 -3.17 -9.17
N PHE A 223 11.78 -2.15 -9.14
CA PHE A 223 10.59 -2.14 -8.28
C PHE A 223 9.65 -3.30 -8.62
N SER A 224 9.34 -3.48 -9.91
CA SER A 224 8.46 -4.56 -10.39
C SER A 224 9.02 -5.94 -10.03
N GLU A 225 10.32 -6.16 -10.20
CA GLU A 225 11.01 -7.40 -9.78
C GLU A 225 10.87 -7.67 -8.28
N LEU A 226 11.14 -6.66 -7.43
CA LEU A 226 11.06 -6.80 -5.98
C LEU A 226 9.62 -7.08 -5.51
N VAL A 227 8.63 -6.44 -6.13
CA VAL A 227 7.22 -6.70 -5.85
C VAL A 227 6.82 -8.11 -6.32
N GLY A 228 7.27 -8.53 -7.51
CA GLY A 228 7.05 -9.89 -8.00
C GLY A 228 7.64 -10.96 -7.08
N GLU A 229 8.81 -10.71 -6.50
CA GLU A 229 9.41 -11.59 -5.51
C GLU A 229 8.57 -11.67 -4.22
N CYS A 230 8.06 -10.55 -3.72
CA CYS A 230 7.15 -10.51 -2.56
C CYS A 230 5.84 -11.27 -2.76
N LEU A 231 5.41 -11.44 -4.02
CA LEU A 231 4.17 -12.12 -4.38
C LEU A 231 4.36 -13.60 -4.69
N GLN A 232 5.59 -14.12 -4.57
CA GLN A 232 5.83 -15.56 -4.68
C GLN A 232 5.08 -16.31 -3.59
N PHE A 233 4.55 -17.47 -3.95
CA PHE A 233 3.78 -18.32 -3.04
C PHE A 233 4.59 -18.74 -1.81
N GLU A 234 5.88 -19.00 -2.03
CA GLU A 234 6.85 -19.36 -1.00
C GLU A 234 8.08 -18.48 -1.12
N MET A 235 8.67 -18.13 0.03
CA MET A 235 9.91 -17.38 0.10
C MET A 235 10.84 -17.98 1.16
N PRO A 236 12.11 -18.31 0.82
CA PRO A 236 13.09 -18.76 1.79
C PRO A 236 13.33 -17.71 2.88
N LYS A 237 13.38 -18.12 4.15
CA LYS A 237 13.60 -17.18 5.27
C LYS A 237 14.96 -16.49 5.18
N GLU A 238 15.93 -17.16 4.59
CA GLU A 238 17.30 -16.69 4.37
C GLU A 238 17.34 -15.55 3.35
N ARG A 239 16.32 -15.43 2.49
CA ARG A 239 16.20 -14.34 1.51
C ARG A 239 15.72 -13.04 2.15
N LEU A 240 14.95 -13.10 3.24
CA LEU A 240 14.33 -11.93 3.88
C LEU A 240 15.32 -10.80 4.24
N PRO A 241 16.52 -11.07 4.81
CA PRO A 241 17.49 -10.01 5.08
C PRO A 241 18.01 -9.34 3.81
N GLY A 242 18.15 -10.10 2.72
CA GLY A 242 18.50 -9.59 1.40
C GLY A 242 17.39 -8.70 0.84
N LEU A 243 16.15 -9.19 0.86
CA LEU A 243 15.00 -8.47 0.31
C LEU A 243 14.81 -7.12 1.02
N ARG A 244 14.96 -7.10 2.36
CA ARG A 244 14.94 -5.86 3.14
C ARG A 244 16.01 -4.87 2.71
N ARG A 245 17.22 -5.35 2.40
CA ARG A 245 18.32 -4.51 1.91
C ARG A 245 17.99 -3.94 0.54
N ASP A 246 17.48 -4.77 -0.36
CA ASP A 246 17.17 -4.38 -1.74
C ASP A 246 16.08 -3.30 -1.78
N PHE A 247 15.02 -3.42 -0.97
CA PHE A 247 14.03 -2.35 -0.83
C PHE A 247 14.63 -1.08 -0.23
N ALA A 248 15.52 -1.19 0.75
CA ALA A 248 16.17 -0.02 1.35
C ALA A 248 17.12 0.69 0.37
N GLU A 249 17.79 -0.04 -0.50
CA GLU A 249 18.59 0.50 -1.60
C GLU A 249 17.70 1.14 -2.66
N TRP A 250 16.61 0.47 -3.05
CA TRP A 250 15.63 1.00 -3.99
C TRP A 250 15.06 2.35 -3.55
N VAL A 251 14.73 2.50 -2.26
CA VAL A 251 14.25 3.78 -1.69
C VAL A 251 15.32 4.86 -1.75
N GLN A 252 16.58 4.54 -1.46
CA GLN A 252 17.67 5.51 -1.54
C GLN A 252 17.89 5.98 -2.99
N ASP A 253 17.79 5.07 -3.95
CA ASP A 253 17.94 5.40 -5.37
C ASP A 253 16.73 6.18 -5.88
N PHE A 254 15.54 5.88 -5.38
CA PHE A 254 14.35 6.68 -5.63
C PHE A 254 14.59 8.14 -5.18
N GLU A 255 15.04 8.37 -3.95
CA GLU A 255 15.27 9.73 -3.43
C GLU A 255 16.31 10.51 -4.27
N LYS A 256 17.38 9.82 -4.70
CA LYS A 256 18.43 10.43 -5.54
C LYS A 256 17.91 10.78 -6.93
N LEU A 257 17.17 9.87 -7.58
CA LEU A 257 16.74 10.01 -8.97
C LEU A 257 15.62 11.05 -9.11
N TYR A 258 14.60 10.97 -8.26
CA TYR A 258 13.40 11.80 -8.39
C TYR A 258 13.49 13.13 -7.63
N TYR A 259 14.22 13.18 -6.51
CA TYR A 259 14.24 14.35 -5.62
C TYR A 259 15.62 15.01 -5.46
N ARG A 260 16.67 14.47 -6.11
CA ARG A 260 18.04 15.03 -6.18
C ARG A 260 18.61 15.46 -4.81
N ASN A 261 18.17 14.84 -3.71
CA ASN A 261 18.47 15.22 -2.31
C ASN A 261 18.07 16.67 -1.91
N THR A 262 17.34 17.40 -2.75
CA THR A 262 16.88 18.76 -2.51
C THR A 262 15.42 18.72 -2.10
N GLN A 263 15.15 19.13 -0.86
CA GLN A 263 13.87 19.06 -0.16
C GLN A 263 13.47 17.65 0.32
N MET A 264 14.15 17.20 1.39
CA MET A 264 13.59 16.24 2.36
C MET A 264 12.46 16.86 3.21
N GLY A 265 11.75 17.84 2.66
CA GLY A 265 10.55 18.45 3.22
C GLY A 265 9.37 17.91 2.42
N GLU A 266 8.67 16.95 3.00
CA GLU A 266 7.36 16.43 2.55
C GLU A 266 7.27 15.23 1.59
N ILE A 267 8.36 14.59 1.18
CA ILE A 267 8.24 13.25 0.56
C ILE A 267 8.36 12.18 1.64
N LYS A 268 7.26 12.05 2.38
CA LYS A 268 7.03 10.99 3.37
C LYS A 268 6.67 9.69 2.64
N LEU A 269 7.61 9.15 1.87
CA LEU A 269 7.28 8.10 0.91
C LEU A 269 6.88 6.75 1.51
N LEU A 270 7.08 6.50 2.80
CA LEU A 270 6.79 5.17 3.35
C LEU A 270 6.26 5.16 4.78
N ALA A 271 5.99 6.32 5.40
CA ALA A 271 5.68 6.34 6.83
C ALA A 271 4.44 7.12 7.25
N SER A 272 3.89 8.05 6.45
CA SER A 272 2.89 8.98 7.01
C SER A 272 1.59 9.14 6.24
N ARG A 273 1.39 8.40 5.17
CA ARG A 273 0.10 8.34 4.50
C ARG A 273 -0.16 6.87 4.18
N PHE A 274 -0.52 6.10 5.20
CA PHE A 274 -1.66 5.20 4.98
C PHE A 274 -2.82 6.12 4.64
N ASN A 275 -2.92 6.54 3.38
CA ASN A 275 -4.17 7.07 2.88
C ASN A 275 -5.09 5.86 2.87
N VAL A 276 -5.97 5.79 3.88
CA VAL A 276 -7.22 5.07 3.72
C VAL A 276 -7.88 5.74 2.52
N HIS A 277 -8.12 4.98 1.46
CA HIS A 277 -8.97 5.46 0.39
C HIS A 277 -10.29 5.88 1.03
N ASP A 278 -10.52 7.18 1.03
CA ASP A 278 -11.86 7.74 1.08
C ASP A 278 -12.53 7.25 -0.20
N MET A 279 -13.17 6.07 -0.12
CA MET A 279 -14.19 5.71 -1.09
C MET A 279 -15.31 6.71 -0.89
N HIS A 280 -15.21 7.86 -1.57
CA HIS A 280 -16.35 8.73 -1.79
C HIS A 280 -17.50 7.84 -2.23
N ALA A 281 -18.52 7.79 -1.39
CA ALA A 281 -19.76 7.09 -1.66
C ALA A 281 -20.22 7.45 -3.07
N LYS A 282 -20.50 6.39 -3.84
CA LYS A 282 -21.13 6.46 -5.16
C LYS A 282 -22.23 7.52 -5.17
N GLN A 283 -22.15 8.44 -6.14
CA GLN A 283 -23.32 9.02 -6.80
C GLN A 283 -23.30 8.57 -8.25
#